data_AF-A0A0F8XXW5-F1
#
_entry.id   AF-A0A0F8XXW5-F1
#
_cell.length_a   1.000
_cell.length_b   1.000
_cell.length_c   1.000
_cell.angle_alpha   90.00
_cell.angle_beta   90.00
_cell.angle_gamma   90.00
#
_symmetry.space_group_name_H-M   'P 1'
#
loop_
_entity.id
_entity.type
_entity.pdbx_description
1 polymer ?
#
loop_
_entity_poly.entity_id
_entity_poly.type
_entity_poly.pdbx_seq_one_letter_code
_entity_poly.pdbx_strand_id
1 'polypeptide(L)' 'MSATWTCHICGAKRPDDKISVVSKSTSMDGVTQNVRYCNDKPACVEEAKTFDLFANKEMPPKY' A
#
# COMPACT_ATOMS: atom_id res chain seq x y z
N MET A 1 10.49 4.94 19.68
CA MET A 1 9.30 4.16 19.25
C MET A 1 9.30 4.15 17.74
N SER A 2 9.68 3.04 17.09
CA SER A 2 9.63 2.94 15.62
C SER A 2 8.18 2.71 15.20
N ALA A 3 7.63 3.58 14.35
CA ALA A 3 6.30 3.37 13.80
C ALA A 3 6.29 2.11 12.94
N THR A 4 5.22 1.32 13.03
CA THR A 4 5.00 0.17 12.16
C THR A 4 3.77 0.42 11.31
N TRP A 5 3.85 0.03 10.04
CA TRP A 5 2.80 0.22 9.05
C TRP A 5 2.43 -1.10 8.40
N THR A 6 1.16 -1.19 8.01
CA THR A 6 0.65 -2.33 7.26
C THR A 6 0.87 -2.11 5.77
N CYS A 7 1.54 -3.06 5.12
CA CYS A 7 1.59 -3.15 3.67
C CYS A 7 0.19 -3.43 3.13
N HIS A 8 -0.32 -2.60 2.23
CA HIS A 8 -1.63 -2.77 1.59
C HIS A 8 -1.64 -3.93 0.59
N ILE A 9 -0.47 -4.36 0.12
CA ILE A 9 -0.32 -5.46 -0.85
C ILE A 9 -0.38 -6.83 -0.13
N CYS A 10 0.60 -7.13 0.72
CA CYS A 10 0.69 -8.42 1.40
C CYS A 10 0.10 -8.43 2.82
N GLY A 11 -0.37 -7.30 3.33
CA GLY A 11 -1.00 -7.20 4.65
C GLY A 11 -0.04 -7.30 5.85
N ALA A 12 1.26 -7.46 5.65
CA ALA A 12 2.24 -7.56 6.73
C ALA A 12 2.44 -6.22 7.46
N LYS A 13 2.56 -6.26 8.79
CA LYS A 13 3.05 -5.11 9.58
C LYS A 13 4.57 -5.06 9.51
N ARG A 14 5.12 -3.94 9.08
CA ARG A 14 6.56 -3.72 8.92
C ARG A 14 6.97 -2.39 9.55
N PRO A 15 8.23 -2.23 9.97
CA PRO A 15 8.72 -0.93 10.43
C PRO A 15 8.78 0.09 9.28
N ASP A 16 8.77 1.37 9.63
CA ASP A 16 8.77 2.50 8.69
C ASP A 16 9.90 2.42 7.64
N ASP A 17 11.09 1.97 8.03
CA ASP A 17 12.25 1.81 7.12
C ASP A 17 12.03 0.74 6.04
N LYS A 18 11.09 -0.19 6.26
CA LYS A 18 10.74 -1.27 5.33
C LYS A 18 9.46 -1.01 4.54
N ILE A 19 8.90 0.20 4.64
CA ILE A 19 7.67 0.58 3.98
C ILE A 19 7.95 1.77 3.06
N SER A 20 7.32 1.75 1.90
CA SER A 20 7.30 2.89 0.99
C SER A 20 5.87 3.16 0.56
N VAL A 21 5.63 4.41 0.16
CA VAL A 21 4.31 4.88 -0.27
C VAL A 21 4.40 5.24 -1.73
N VAL A 22 3.50 4.70 -2.54
CA VAL A 22 3.26 5.19 -3.90
C VAL A 22 1.98 6.00 -3.90
N SER A 23 2.10 7.25 -4.32
CA SER A 23 0.99 8.17 -4.46
C SER A 23 0.51 8.16 -5.91
N LYS A 24 -0.77 7.86 -6.13
CA LYS A 24 -1.40 7.89 -7.45
C LYS A 24 -2.56 8.86 -7.44
N SER A 25 -2.54 9.83 -8.34
CA SER A 25 -3.69 10.68 -8.62
C SER A 25 -4.72 9.87 -9.40
N THR A 26 -5.92 9.71 -8.86
CA THR A 26 -7.03 9.13 -9.62
C THR A 26 -7.71 10.22 -10.46
N SER A 27 -8.04 9.89 -11.69
CA SER A 27 -8.59 10.83 -12.67
C SER A 27 -10.00 11.33 -12.33
N MET A 28 -10.68 10.72 -11.36
CA MET A 28 -12.11 10.97 -11.14
C MET A 28 -12.45 12.13 -10.19
N ASP A 29 -11.60 12.50 -9.24
CA ASP A 29 -12.03 13.52 -8.24
C ASP A 29 -10.85 14.32 -7.64
N GLY A 30 -9.67 14.29 -8.27
CA GLY A 30 -8.46 14.91 -7.68
C GLY A 30 -8.01 14.22 -6.39
N VAL A 31 -8.53 13.01 -6.12
CA VAL A 31 -8.16 12.22 -4.94
C VAL A 31 -6.82 11.55 -5.20
N THR A 32 -5.91 11.69 -4.23
CA THR A 32 -4.62 10.98 -4.26
C THR A 32 -4.72 9.73 -3.40
N GLN A 33 -4.51 8.57 -4.01
CA GLN A 33 -4.36 7.30 -3.30
C GLN A 33 -2.93 7.14 -2.81
N ASN A 34 -2.77 6.82 -1.52
CA ASN A 34 -1.46 6.53 -0.93
C ASN A 34 -1.38 5.04 -0.58
N VAL A 35 -0.75 4.26 -1.47
CA VAL A 35 -0.58 2.81 -1.29
C VAL A 35 0.74 2.55 -0.57
N ARG A 36 0.68 1.99 0.64
CA ARG A 36 1.82 1.54 1.43
C ARG A 36 2.20 0.12 1.01
N TYR A 37 3.47 -0.10 0.71
CA TYR A 37 3.97 -1.41 0.30
C TYR A 37 5.34 -1.71 0.92
N CYS A 38 5.70 -3.00 0.97
CA CYS A 38 7.03 -3.43 1.42
C CYS A 38 8.08 -3.06 0.37
N ASN A 39 9.05 -2.22 0.73
CA ASN A 39 10.13 -1.80 -0.18
C ASN A 39 11.22 -2.86 -0.36
N ASP A 40 11.26 -3.85 0.53
CA ASP A 40 12.22 -4.95 0.54
C ASP A 40 11.71 -6.19 -0.21
N LYS A 41 10.44 -6.19 -0.64
CA LYS A 41 9.83 -7.31 -1.38
C LYS A 41 9.51 -6.90 -2.81
N PRO A 42 10.22 -7.41 -3.82
CA PRO A 42 9.99 -7.01 -5.22
C PRO A 42 8.56 -7.29 -5.68
N ALA A 43 7.92 -8.37 -5.20
CA ALA A 43 6.51 -8.64 -5.47
C ALA A 43 5.59 -7.50 -5.02
N CYS A 44 5.81 -6.94 -3.82
CA CYS A 44 5.01 -5.81 -3.32
C CYS A 44 5.29 -4.52 -4.09
N VAL A 45 6.52 -4.33 -4.58
CA VAL A 45 6.89 -3.15 -5.38
C VAL A 45 6.18 -3.17 -6.73
N GLU A 46 6.20 -4.31 -7.43
CA GLU A 46 5.55 -4.44 -8.73
C GLU A 46 4.03 -4.35 -8.62
N GLU A 47 3.43 -5.05 -7.66
CA GLU A 47 1.98 -4.99 -7.44
C GLU A 47 1.52 -3.59 -7.00
N ALA A 48 2.31 -2.84 -6.21
CA ALA A 48 1.94 -1.48 -5.81
C ALA A 48 1.75 -0.53 -7.01
N LYS A 49 2.43 -0.77 -8.15
CA LYS A 49 2.28 0.02 -9.37
C LYS A 49 0.94 -0.18 -10.05
N THR A 50 0.27 -1.31 -9.86
CA THR A 50 -1.05 -1.61 -10.44
C THR A 50 -2.16 -1.66 -9.40
N PHE A 51 -1.80 -1.72 -8.12
CA PHE A 51 -2.76 -1.75 -7.02
C PHE A 51 -3.57 -0.46 -6.95
N ASP A 52 -4.88 -0.63 -6.79
CA ASP A 52 -5.86 0.45 -6.67
C ASP A 52 -6.69 0.22 -5.40
N LEU A 53 -6.57 1.15 -4.46
CA LEU A 53 -7.25 1.07 -3.15
C LEU A 53 -8.78 1.23 -3.26
N PHE A 54 -9.28 1.84 -4.34
CA PHE A 54 -10.69 2.10 -4.53
C PHE A 54 -11.36 1.02 -5.37
N ALA A 55 -10.65 0.44 -6.35
CA ALA A 55 -11.15 -0.69 -7.13
C ALA A 55 -11.15 -1.98 -6.32
N ASN A 56 -10.13 -2.19 -5.48
CA ASN A 56 -10.02 -3.39 -4.66
C ASN A 56 -10.80 -3.20 -3.34
N LYS A 57 -12.14 -3.32 -3.42
CA LYS A 57 -13.05 -3.27 -2.25
C LYS A 57 -12.81 -4.40 -1.25
N GLU A 58 -12.07 -5.43 -1.63
CA GLU A 58 -11.65 -6.52 -0.76
C GLU A 58 -10.32 -6.17 -0.10
N MET A 59 -10.36 -5.19 0.79
CA MET A 59 -9.43 -5.17 1.90
C MET A 59 -9.73 -6.46 2.68
N PRO A 60 -8.81 -7.45 2.77
CA PRO A 60 -9.12 -8.65 3.54
C PRO A 60 -9.42 -8.21 4.98
N PRO A 61 -10.60 -8.51 5.52
CA PRO A 61 -10.93 -8.17 6.89
C PRO A 61 -9.92 -8.88 7.79
N LYS A 62 -9.07 -8.11 8.47
CA LYS A 62 -8.31 -8.60 9.61
C LYS A 62 -9.17 -8.38 10.86
N TYR A 63 -9.89 -9.42 11.26
CA TYR A 63 -10.23 -9.66 12.66
C TYR A 63 -9.52 -10.93 13.09
#